data_AF-A0AAE0SFS3-F1
#
_entry.id   AF-A0AAE0SFS3-F1
#
_cell.length_a   1.000
_cell.length_b   1.000
_cell.length_c   1.000
_cell.angle_alpha   90.00
_cell.angle_beta   90.00
_cell.angle_gamma   90.00
#
_symmetry.space_group_name_H-M   'P 1'
#
loop_
_entity.id
_entity.type
_entity.pdbx_description
1 polymer ?
#
loop_
_entity_poly.entity_id
_entity_poly.type
_entity_poly.pdbx_seq_one_letter_code
_entity_poly.pdbx_strand_id
1 'polypeptide(L)'
;MEEIINELNVTILANGSEALENKSKTYNAKMSTIREAVLCTLLVESKMRGKPISCLDALGGTGQGIVGLQLKKGLPTQAKVVISDRDSETVEVIRANCMRNDLTPNDLKLDFSRTPGDPQEDQGPQEIHVCHCSADVLLRMEAFEFVYLNPYGNYLCIYLDSLFCRLPNNGIACLVSADISPLFARSAPSVLRQYGAHVMKTDYMKEMAARVVIAAAARCASRYNKGIEVLYTVCSNDYFLIVLRVGRGQKHANISLNKVSYLLHCQMCEEREFYPETHTPIEEPYRFLQCDCYANTPGKTGMVLGPMWKGEIFNGEFLQRMLETSKEMSLSQGLKRLLALLLEESFFVDLHTESLRQDKDKKGSGQSCEVSEFSSKPEESFLLASSSSSNNHNTLIDNNNCKSVVHIPKEASQFSSANEERQSESGEPVTSNVDTATHTSQSLILASGKRSCGKLEGPQAKRIKYNWTQLGSGAPCFYYNLHRMKFKATQLPKSDKLVLLLRKHGFKASRTHFDQYAIRTNATLNEMYQIIKTAV
;
A
#
# COMPACT_ATOMS: atom_id res chain seq x y z
N MET A 1 -31.31 -11.84 16.70
CA MET A 1 -31.84 -10.53 17.14
C MET A 1 -31.24 -9.45 16.27
N GLU A 2 -32.08 -8.55 15.75
CA GLU A 2 -31.62 -7.36 15.03
C GLU A 2 -31.13 -6.32 16.06
N GLU A 3 -29.91 -5.82 15.88
CA GLU A 3 -29.30 -4.81 16.75
C GLU A 3 -29.27 -3.46 16.01
N ILE A 4 -29.75 -2.40 16.65
CA ILE A 4 -29.67 -1.04 16.10
C ILE A 4 -28.32 -0.45 16.48
N ILE A 5 -27.54 -0.05 15.47
CA ILE A 5 -26.18 0.45 15.65
C ILE A 5 -26.11 1.89 15.16
N ASN A 6 -25.50 2.76 15.97
CA ASN A 6 -25.27 4.15 15.64
C ASN A 6 -23.77 4.43 15.53
N GLU A 7 -23.31 4.87 14.37
CA GLU A 7 -21.92 5.26 14.14
C GLU A 7 -21.83 6.45 13.17
N LEU A 8 -21.14 7.53 13.58
CA LEU A 8 -20.92 8.73 12.76
C LEU A 8 -22.21 9.31 12.14
N ASN A 9 -23.26 9.44 12.96
CA ASN A 9 -24.59 9.94 12.56
C ASN A 9 -25.32 9.08 11.52
N VAL A 10 -24.87 7.83 11.34
CA VAL A 10 -25.58 6.79 10.57
C VAL A 10 -26.14 5.76 11.54
N THR A 11 -27.41 5.42 11.34
CA THR A 11 -28.10 4.36 12.09
C THR A 11 -28.36 3.18 11.16
N ILE A 12 -27.77 2.02 11.45
CA ILE A 12 -28.01 0.80 10.70
C ILE A 12 -28.73 -0.24 11.56
N LEU A 13 -29.48 -1.10 10.89
CA LEU A 13 -29.99 -2.32 11.49
C LEU A 13 -29.03 -3.46 11.14
N ALA A 14 -28.40 -4.01 12.16
CA ALA A 14 -27.47 -5.11 12.03
C ALA A 14 -28.09 -6.43 12.43
N ASN A 15 -28.09 -7.38 11.49
CA ASN A 15 -28.38 -8.77 11.81
C ASN A 15 -27.34 -9.26 12.83
N GLY A 16 -27.79 -9.56 14.05
CA GLY A 16 -26.92 -10.03 15.13
C GLY A 16 -26.16 -11.30 14.74
N SER A 17 -24.99 -11.49 15.33
CA SER A 17 -24.02 -12.55 15.01
C SER A 17 -24.52 -14.00 15.08
N GLU A 18 -25.75 -14.20 15.57
CA GLU A 18 -26.38 -15.51 15.76
C GLU A 18 -27.35 -15.91 14.63
N ALA A 19 -27.79 -14.99 13.77
CA ALA A 19 -28.93 -15.23 12.87
C ALA A 19 -28.57 -15.62 11.42
N LEU A 20 -27.29 -15.73 11.06
CA LEU A 20 -26.86 -16.14 9.72
C LEU A 20 -25.68 -17.12 9.86
N GLU A 21 -25.74 -18.23 9.11
CA GLU A 21 -24.61 -19.16 8.92
C GLU A 21 -23.34 -18.43 8.40
N ASN A 22 -23.48 -17.18 7.94
CA ASN A 22 -22.42 -16.30 7.47
C ASN A 22 -22.15 -15.13 8.43
N LYS A 23 -21.36 -15.37 9.49
CA LYS A 23 -20.73 -14.32 10.33
C LYS A 23 -19.90 -13.31 9.54
N SER A 24 -19.62 -13.58 8.25
CA SER A 24 -18.88 -12.69 7.38
C SER A 24 -19.64 -11.41 7.08
N LYS A 25 -20.96 -11.44 6.86
CA LYS A 25 -21.77 -10.31 6.36
C LYS A 25 -22.30 -9.33 7.44
N THR A 26 -21.71 -9.34 8.63
CA THR A 26 -22.22 -8.57 9.78
C THR A 26 -21.39 -7.33 10.06
N TYR A 27 -22.01 -6.37 10.74
CA TYR A 27 -21.31 -5.19 11.23
C TYR A 27 -20.18 -5.58 12.20
N ASN A 28 -19.02 -4.95 12.02
CA ASN A 28 -17.88 -5.11 12.91
C ASN A 28 -17.50 -3.77 13.56
N ALA A 29 -17.66 -3.69 14.89
CA ALA A 29 -17.34 -2.50 15.67
C ALA A 29 -15.83 -2.19 15.71
N LYS A 30 -14.96 -3.19 15.53
CA LYS A 30 -13.50 -3.01 15.56
C LYS A 30 -12.97 -2.16 14.39
N MET A 31 -13.79 -2.00 13.35
CA MET A 31 -13.49 -1.26 12.12
C MET A 31 -13.88 0.23 12.18
N SER A 32 -14.47 0.70 13.28
CA SER A 32 -14.95 2.08 13.42
C SER A 32 -13.89 3.12 13.10
N THR A 33 -12.68 2.99 13.67
CA THR A 33 -11.55 3.91 13.39
C THR A 33 -11.12 3.89 11.92
N ILE A 34 -11.21 2.74 11.25
CA ILE A 34 -10.88 2.63 9.82
C ILE A 34 -11.94 3.34 8.97
N ARG A 35 -13.22 3.11 9.25
CA ARG A 35 -14.32 3.79 8.55
C ARG A 35 -14.26 5.31 8.73
N GLU A 36 -13.97 5.75 9.95
CA GLU A 36 -13.78 7.17 10.25
C GLU A 36 -12.58 7.78 9.50
N ALA A 37 -11.47 7.04 9.37
CA ALA A 37 -10.32 7.47 8.57
C ALA A 37 -10.67 7.57 7.07
N VAL A 38 -11.49 6.66 6.54
CA VAL A 38 -11.99 6.70 5.14
C VAL A 38 -12.86 7.94 4.92
N LEU A 39 -13.79 8.23 5.84
CA LEU A 39 -14.59 9.47 5.78
C LEU A 39 -13.69 10.71 5.82
N CYS A 40 -12.72 10.75 6.74
CA CYS A 40 -11.77 11.85 6.84
C CYS A 40 -10.96 12.06 5.55
N THR A 41 -10.58 10.97 4.88
CA THR A 41 -9.92 11.02 3.57
C THR A 41 -10.79 11.68 2.52
N LEU A 42 -12.07 11.29 2.42
CA LEU A 42 -13.00 11.89 1.45
C LEU A 42 -13.22 13.37 1.75
N LEU A 43 -13.32 13.76 3.02
CA LEU A 43 -13.48 15.16 3.43
C LEU A 43 -12.29 16.03 2.99
N VAL A 44 -11.05 15.55 3.20
CA VAL A 44 -9.84 16.24 2.73
C VAL A 44 -9.84 16.37 1.21
N GLU A 45 -10.19 15.30 0.49
CA GLU A 45 -10.22 15.30 -0.97
C GLU A 45 -11.29 16.22 -1.55
N SER A 46 -12.47 16.28 -0.93
CA SER A 46 -13.54 17.19 -1.31
C SER A 46 -13.09 18.65 -1.20
N LYS A 47 -12.46 19.02 -0.08
CA LYS A 47 -11.88 20.36 0.13
C LYS A 47 -10.80 20.69 -0.91
N MET A 48 -10.00 19.71 -1.31
CA MET A 48 -8.96 19.90 -2.32
C MET A 48 -9.58 20.10 -3.71
N ARG A 49 -10.53 19.24 -4.13
CA ARG A 49 -11.03 19.25 -5.51
C ARG A 49 -12.03 20.37 -5.80
N GLY A 50 -12.86 20.75 -4.82
CA GLY A 50 -13.91 21.76 -4.99
C GLY A 50 -14.99 21.38 -6.01
N LYS A 51 -15.12 20.09 -6.34
CA LYS A 51 -16.14 19.54 -7.24
C LYS A 51 -16.70 18.23 -6.66
N PRO A 52 -17.92 17.83 -7.07
CA PRO A 52 -18.47 16.55 -6.66
C PRO A 52 -17.56 15.38 -7.05
N ILE A 53 -17.51 14.36 -6.19
CA ILE A 53 -16.66 13.17 -6.29
C ILE A 53 -17.56 11.95 -6.42
N SER A 54 -17.37 11.17 -7.48
CA SER A 54 -18.02 9.87 -7.63
C SER A 54 -17.36 8.84 -6.71
N CYS A 55 -18.16 8.25 -5.83
CA CYS A 55 -17.75 7.37 -4.73
C CYS A 55 -18.41 6.00 -4.86
N LEU A 56 -17.65 4.94 -4.60
CA LEU A 56 -18.14 3.57 -4.57
C LEU A 56 -17.81 2.89 -3.24
N ASP A 57 -18.85 2.41 -2.56
CA ASP A 57 -18.75 1.35 -1.57
C ASP A 57 -19.01 0.01 -2.29
N ALA A 58 -17.93 -0.67 -2.69
CA ALA A 58 -18.00 -1.75 -3.67
C ALA A 58 -18.57 -3.06 -3.11
N LEU A 59 -18.47 -3.25 -1.79
CA LEU A 59 -18.82 -4.49 -1.08
C LEU A 59 -19.61 -4.13 0.17
N GLY A 60 -20.76 -3.49 -0.06
CA GLY A 60 -21.59 -2.85 0.95
C GLY A 60 -22.08 -3.81 2.04
N GLY A 61 -22.18 -5.11 1.79
CA GLY A 61 -22.52 -6.10 2.80
C GLY A 61 -21.55 -6.12 3.99
N THR A 62 -20.29 -5.69 3.78
CA THR A 62 -19.23 -5.68 4.79
C THR A 62 -19.43 -4.52 5.80
N GLY A 63 -20.51 -4.59 6.56
CA GLY A 63 -21.01 -3.48 7.38
C GLY A 63 -22.34 -2.89 6.90
N GLN A 64 -23.09 -3.61 6.05
CA GLN A 64 -24.47 -3.29 5.65
C GLN A 64 -24.68 -1.85 5.14
N GLY A 65 -23.73 -1.39 4.32
CA GLY A 65 -23.74 -0.10 3.64
C GLY A 65 -23.25 1.07 4.50
N ILE A 66 -22.80 0.82 5.74
CA ILE A 66 -22.48 1.90 6.68
C ILE A 66 -21.47 2.90 6.14
N VAL A 67 -20.46 2.45 5.38
CA VAL A 67 -19.44 3.35 4.82
C VAL A 67 -20.07 4.24 3.75
N GLY A 68 -20.75 3.67 2.76
CA GLY A 68 -21.45 4.47 1.75
C GLY A 68 -22.42 5.50 2.35
N LEU A 69 -23.18 5.11 3.38
CA LEU A 69 -24.08 6.02 4.12
C LEU A 69 -23.31 7.14 4.82
N GLN A 70 -22.19 6.83 5.47
CA GLN A 70 -21.32 7.81 6.12
C GLN A 70 -20.71 8.80 5.12
N LEU A 71 -20.28 8.32 3.95
CA LEU A 71 -19.76 9.17 2.88
C LEU A 71 -20.84 10.14 2.37
N LYS A 72 -22.06 9.64 2.13
CA LYS A 72 -23.18 10.48 1.65
C LYS A 72 -23.59 11.51 2.70
N LYS A 73 -23.82 11.10 3.95
CA LYS A 73 -24.18 12.04 5.03
C LYS A 73 -23.07 13.03 5.36
N GLY A 74 -21.81 12.62 5.26
CA GLY A 74 -20.67 13.50 5.49
C GLY A 74 -20.52 14.60 4.43
N LEU A 75 -20.93 14.33 3.19
CA LEU A 75 -20.87 15.27 2.06
C LEU A 75 -22.11 15.17 1.16
N PRO A 76 -23.29 15.62 1.60
CA PRO A 76 -24.56 15.39 0.89
C PRO A 76 -24.55 15.86 -0.56
N THR A 77 -23.98 17.04 -0.80
CA THR A 77 -23.94 17.68 -2.13
C THR A 77 -22.70 17.32 -2.96
N GLN A 78 -21.61 16.91 -2.31
CA GLN A 78 -20.32 16.69 -2.98
C GLN A 78 -20.01 15.21 -3.21
N ALA A 79 -20.61 14.28 -2.46
CA ALA A 79 -20.40 12.85 -2.66
C ALA A 79 -21.56 12.25 -3.47
N LYS A 80 -21.23 11.75 -4.67
CA LYS A 80 -22.13 10.91 -5.46
C LYS A 80 -21.83 9.46 -5.12
N VAL A 81 -22.66 8.83 -4.31
CA VAL A 81 -22.36 7.52 -3.71
C VAL A 81 -23.14 6.41 -4.40
N VAL A 82 -22.43 5.35 -4.75
CA VAL A 82 -22.99 4.05 -5.13
C VAL A 82 -22.61 3.03 -4.05
N ILE A 83 -23.58 2.27 -3.56
CA ILE A 83 -23.34 1.09 -2.71
C ILE A 83 -23.70 -0.15 -3.52
N SER A 84 -22.79 -1.12 -3.59
CA SER A 84 -22.99 -2.36 -4.35
C SER A 84 -22.84 -3.59 -3.48
N ASP A 85 -23.66 -4.60 -3.72
CA ASP A 85 -23.40 -5.96 -3.26
C ASP A 85 -23.89 -6.99 -4.29
N ARG A 86 -23.30 -8.18 -4.27
CA ARG A 86 -23.66 -9.29 -5.16
C ARG A 86 -24.92 -10.03 -4.73
N ASP A 87 -25.33 -9.83 -3.47
CA ASP A 87 -26.36 -10.60 -2.79
C ASP A 87 -27.64 -9.76 -2.67
N SER A 88 -28.74 -10.23 -3.27
CA SER A 88 -29.99 -9.47 -3.31
C SER A 88 -30.56 -9.17 -1.93
N GLU A 89 -30.49 -10.13 -1.00
CA GLU A 89 -30.95 -9.94 0.38
C GLU A 89 -30.16 -8.83 1.10
N THR A 90 -28.83 -8.85 0.96
CA THR A 90 -27.96 -7.78 1.48
C THR A 90 -28.30 -6.42 0.86
N VAL A 91 -28.62 -6.38 -0.43
CA VAL A 91 -29.04 -5.16 -1.12
C VAL A 91 -30.33 -4.60 -0.52
N GLU A 92 -31.32 -5.44 -0.20
CA GLU A 92 -32.55 -4.97 0.46
C GLU A 92 -32.28 -4.41 1.87
N VAL A 93 -31.39 -5.05 2.64
CA VAL A 93 -30.95 -4.51 3.94
C VAL A 93 -30.28 -3.14 3.77
N ILE A 94 -29.43 -2.97 2.75
CA ILE A 94 -28.81 -1.68 2.43
C ILE A 94 -29.89 -0.64 2.10
N ARG A 95 -30.89 -0.96 1.29
CA ARG A 95 -32.01 -0.03 0.97
C ARG A 95 -32.79 0.37 2.22
N ALA A 96 -33.11 -0.59 3.09
CA ALA A 96 -33.77 -0.31 4.36
C ALA A 96 -32.94 0.60 5.27
N ASN A 97 -31.62 0.41 5.29
CA ASN A 97 -30.69 1.28 6.02
C ASN A 97 -30.57 2.67 5.40
N CYS A 98 -30.64 2.81 4.07
CA CYS A 98 -30.71 4.12 3.41
C CYS A 98 -31.93 4.91 3.89
N MET A 99 -33.13 4.30 3.82
CA MET A 99 -34.39 4.94 4.23
C MET A 99 -34.40 5.32 5.71
N ARG A 100 -33.82 4.48 6.58
CA ARG A 100 -33.66 4.78 8.02
C ARG A 100 -32.78 6.01 8.30
N ASN A 101 -31.96 6.40 7.33
CA ASN A 101 -31.06 7.54 7.43
C ASN A 101 -31.54 8.76 6.64
N ASP A 102 -32.83 8.81 6.28
CA ASP A 102 -33.43 9.86 5.47
C ASP A 102 -32.76 10.03 4.10
N LEU A 103 -32.28 8.91 3.54
CA LEU A 103 -31.73 8.83 2.19
C LEU A 103 -32.68 8.04 1.29
N THR A 104 -32.81 8.49 0.04
CA THR A 104 -33.62 7.87 -1.00
C THR A 104 -32.74 6.94 -1.84
N PRO A 105 -32.88 5.60 -1.71
CA PRO A 105 -32.13 4.66 -2.53
C PRO A 105 -32.75 4.56 -3.93
N ASN A 106 -31.98 4.93 -4.95
CA ASN A 106 -32.33 4.73 -6.35
C ASN A 106 -31.49 3.59 -6.94
N ASP A 107 -32.04 2.84 -7.90
CA ASP A 107 -31.30 1.77 -8.54
C ASP A 107 -30.31 2.31 -9.57
N LEU A 108 -29.03 1.93 -9.45
CA LEU A 108 -28.07 2.14 -10.53
C LEU A 108 -28.31 1.10 -11.62
N LYS A 109 -28.92 1.53 -12.73
CA LYS A 109 -29.08 0.69 -13.92
C LYS A 109 -27.76 0.62 -14.69
N LEU A 110 -27.24 -0.58 -14.85
CA LEU A 110 -26.03 -0.82 -15.64
C LEU A 110 -26.37 -0.75 -17.13
N ASP A 111 -25.72 0.17 -17.83
CA ASP A 111 -25.83 0.31 -19.28
C ASP A 111 -24.54 -0.16 -19.95
N PHE A 112 -24.61 -1.31 -20.61
CA PHE A 112 -23.49 -1.93 -21.31
C PHE A 112 -23.05 -1.16 -22.58
N SER A 113 -23.85 -0.19 -23.03
CA SER A 113 -23.50 0.68 -24.15
C SER A 113 -22.66 1.88 -23.73
N ARG A 114 -22.62 2.23 -22.43
CA ARG A 114 -21.85 3.37 -21.93
C ARG A 114 -20.35 3.11 -22.01
N THR A 115 -19.60 4.17 -22.29
CA THR A 115 -18.15 4.11 -22.20
C THR A 115 -17.75 4.27 -20.74
N PRO A 116 -16.95 3.35 -20.17
CA PRO A 116 -16.55 3.48 -18.77
C PRO A 116 -15.81 4.80 -18.51
N GLY A 117 -16.34 5.60 -17.59
CA GLY A 117 -15.87 6.95 -17.29
C GLY A 117 -16.73 8.08 -17.85
N ASP A 118 -17.80 7.76 -18.60
CA ASP A 118 -18.86 8.71 -18.89
C ASP A 118 -19.46 9.25 -17.59
N PRO A 119 -19.85 10.54 -17.53
CA PRO A 119 -20.48 11.10 -16.36
C PRO A 119 -21.69 10.26 -15.94
N GLN A 120 -21.73 9.87 -14.67
CA GLN A 120 -22.90 9.23 -14.08
C GLN A 120 -24.01 10.27 -13.89
N GLU A 121 -25.24 9.78 -13.76
CA GLU A 121 -26.40 10.61 -13.40
C GLU A 121 -26.10 11.45 -12.16
N ASP A 122 -26.66 12.65 -12.14
CA ASP A 122 -26.51 13.51 -10.97
C ASP A 122 -27.25 12.91 -9.77
N GLN A 123 -26.79 13.26 -8.57
CA GLN A 123 -27.43 12.79 -7.34
C GLN A 123 -27.77 14.00 -6.47
N GLY A 124 -29.03 14.08 -6.07
CA GLY A 124 -29.48 15.05 -5.06
C GLY A 124 -28.82 14.82 -3.69
N PRO A 125 -28.99 15.77 -2.74
CA PRO A 125 -28.34 15.69 -1.43
C PRO A 125 -28.73 14.47 -0.59
N GLN A 126 -29.94 13.95 -0.79
CA GLN A 126 -30.48 12.78 -0.09
C GLN A 126 -30.51 11.52 -0.96
N GLU A 127 -30.12 11.61 -2.23
CA GLU A 127 -30.16 10.48 -3.15
C GLU A 127 -28.88 9.66 -3.06
N ILE A 128 -29.04 8.34 -2.98
CA ILE A 128 -27.95 7.38 -3.00
C ILE A 128 -28.28 6.27 -3.99
N HIS A 129 -27.28 5.83 -4.76
CA HIS A 129 -27.50 4.75 -5.72
C HIS A 129 -27.15 3.41 -5.09
N VAL A 130 -28.00 2.41 -5.31
CA VAL A 130 -27.79 1.04 -4.87
C VAL A 130 -27.72 0.15 -6.10
N CYS A 131 -26.74 -0.77 -6.13
CA CYS A 131 -26.53 -1.67 -7.26
C CYS A 131 -26.47 -3.12 -6.78
N HIS A 132 -27.32 -3.97 -7.37
CA HIS A 132 -27.20 -5.41 -7.22
C HIS A 132 -26.23 -5.95 -8.28
N CYS A 133 -24.94 -5.90 -7.96
CA CYS A 133 -23.86 -6.28 -8.85
C CYS A 133 -22.62 -6.71 -8.06
N SER A 134 -21.87 -7.66 -8.62
CA SER A 134 -20.56 -8.01 -8.08
C SER A 134 -19.56 -6.87 -8.32
N ALA A 135 -18.76 -6.55 -7.29
CA ALA A 135 -17.81 -5.45 -7.30
C ALA A 135 -16.83 -5.48 -8.48
N ASP A 136 -16.37 -6.67 -8.86
CA ASP A 136 -15.41 -6.87 -9.96
C ASP A 136 -16.00 -6.54 -11.33
N VAL A 137 -17.31 -6.76 -11.53
CA VAL A 137 -18.05 -6.39 -12.73
C VAL A 137 -18.28 -4.88 -12.74
N LEU A 138 -18.82 -4.33 -11.65
CA LEU A 138 -19.11 -2.90 -11.52
C LEU A 138 -17.86 -2.04 -11.75
N LEU A 139 -16.72 -2.42 -11.16
CA LEU A 139 -15.45 -1.72 -11.32
C LEU A 139 -14.87 -1.77 -12.75
N ARG A 140 -15.29 -2.72 -13.59
CA ARG A 140 -14.90 -2.78 -15.01
C ARG A 140 -15.80 -1.94 -15.90
N MET A 141 -17.08 -1.87 -15.55
CA MET A 141 -18.13 -1.17 -16.30
C MET A 141 -18.14 0.33 -16.02
N GLU A 142 -17.88 0.73 -14.78
CA GLU A 142 -17.98 2.13 -14.34
C GLU A 142 -16.62 2.63 -13.80
N ALA A 143 -16.45 3.95 -13.79
CA ALA A 143 -15.26 4.58 -13.21
C ALA A 143 -15.68 5.48 -12.04
N PHE A 144 -15.06 5.24 -10.89
CA PHE A 144 -15.30 5.99 -9.66
C PHE A 144 -14.03 6.73 -9.25
N GLU A 145 -14.17 7.94 -8.72
CA GLU A 145 -13.02 8.75 -8.27
C GLU A 145 -12.55 8.38 -6.87
N PHE A 146 -13.41 7.80 -6.04
CA PHE A 146 -13.12 7.35 -4.69
C PHE A 146 -13.73 5.96 -4.49
N VAL A 147 -12.89 4.93 -4.31
CA VAL A 147 -13.34 3.54 -4.18
C VAL A 147 -12.96 2.99 -2.81
N TYR A 148 -13.94 2.50 -2.07
CA TYR A 148 -13.75 1.71 -0.86
C TYR A 148 -13.93 0.22 -1.18
N LEU A 149 -12.89 -0.57 -0.90
CA LEU A 149 -12.86 -2.01 -1.11
C LEU A 149 -12.53 -2.73 0.20
N ASN A 150 -13.51 -3.42 0.75
CA ASN A 150 -13.38 -4.19 1.98
C ASN A 150 -13.91 -5.61 1.80
N PRO A 151 -13.21 -6.48 1.06
CA PRO A 151 -13.66 -7.85 0.90
C PRO A 151 -13.57 -8.64 2.21
N TYR A 152 -14.46 -9.61 2.34
CA TYR A 152 -14.40 -10.57 3.43
C TYR A 152 -13.07 -11.33 3.41
N GLY A 153 -12.47 -11.49 4.59
CA GLY A 153 -11.20 -12.21 4.74
C GLY A 153 -10.06 -11.64 3.90
N ASN A 154 -9.19 -12.54 3.43
CA ASN A 154 -7.94 -12.21 2.74
C ASN A 154 -8.08 -12.29 1.21
N TYR A 155 -9.14 -11.73 0.63
CA TYR A 155 -9.43 -11.79 -0.80
C TYR A 155 -9.27 -10.45 -1.54
N LEU A 156 -8.59 -9.47 -0.94
CA LEU A 156 -8.34 -8.17 -1.57
C LEU A 156 -7.68 -8.27 -2.95
N CYS A 157 -6.76 -9.23 -3.12
CA CYS A 157 -6.00 -9.40 -4.36
C CYS A 157 -6.86 -9.61 -5.61
N ILE A 158 -8.05 -10.24 -5.49
CA ILE A 158 -8.89 -10.58 -6.65
C ILE A 158 -9.52 -9.34 -7.30
N TYR A 159 -9.70 -8.26 -6.54
CA TYR A 159 -10.33 -7.02 -7.02
C TYR A 159 -9.34 -6.01 -7.56
N LEU A 160 -8.02 -6.19 -7.35
CA LEU A 160 -7.01 -5.21 -7.75
C LEU A 160 -7.03 -4.96 -9.26
N ASP A 161 -7.26 -5.99 -10.07
CA ASP A 161 -7.30 -5.86 -11.53
C ASP A 161 -8.49 -5.00 -11.98
N SER A 162 -9.70 -5.35 -11.54
CA SER A 162 -10.91 -4.58 -11.83
C SER A 162 -10.83 -3.15 -11.31
N LEU A 163 -10.25 -2.94 -10.12
CA LEU A 163 -10.03 -1.60 -9.57
C LEU A 163 -9.15 -0.76 -10.50
N PHE A 164 -7.93 -1.22 -10.77
CA PHE A 164 -6.95 -0.40 -11.48
C PHE A 164 -7.23 -0.26 -12.96
N CYS A 165 -8.08 -1.09 -13.57
CA CYS A 165 -8.45 -0.91 -14.97
C CYS A 165 -9.21 0.41 -15.21
N ARG A 166 -10.13 0.80 -14.32
CA ARG A 166 -10.97 2.02 -14.48
C ARG A 166 -10.69 3.16 -13.52
N LEU A 167 -9.96 2.96 -12.41
CA LEU A 167 -9.67 4.05 -11.47
C LEU A 167 -8.99 5.24 -12.19
N PRO A 168 -9.59 6.46 -12.15
CA PRO A 168 -9.16 7.59 -12.96
C PRO A 168 -7.87 8.23 -12.44
N ASN A 169 -7.33 9.19 -13.18
CA ASN A 169 -6.17 9.95 -12.72
C ASN A 169 -6.53 10.74 -11.44
N ASN A 170 -5.64 10.69 -10.45
CA ASN A 170 -5.86 11.17 -9.09
C ASN A 170 -7.01 10.46 -8.35
N GLY A 171 -7.57 9.37 -8.89
CA GLY A 171 -8.56 8.56 -8.17
C GLY A 171 -7.94 7.95 -6.92
N ILE A 172 -8.77 7.74 -5.89
CA ILE A 172 -8.37 7.18 -4.60
C ILE A 172 -8.98 5.80 -4.40
N ALA A 173 -8.15 4.90 -3.91
CA ALA A 173 -8.57 3.57 -3.47
C ALA A 173 -8.26 3.40 -1.98
N CYS A 174 -9.30 3.15 -1.20
CA CYS A 174 -9.23 2.74 0.19
C CYS A 174 -9.36 1.23 0.24
N LEU A 175 -8.22 0.55 0.40
CA LEU A 175 -8.14 -0.91 0.40
C LEU A 175 -8.10 -1.43 1.83
N VAL A 176 -9.05 -2.27 2.20
CA VAL A 176 -9.07 -2.93 3.49
C VAL A 176 -8.64 -4.39 3.34
N SER A 177 -7.73 -4.83 4.20
CA SER A 177 -7.36 -6.23 4.35
C SER A 177 -7.54 -6.65 5.81
N ALA A 178 -8.47 -7.58 6.04
CA ALA A 178 -8.66 -8.21 7.33
C ALA A 178 -7.68 -9.36 7.55
N ASP A 179 -7.38 -9.70 8.81
CA ASP A 179 -6.64 -10.92 9.20
C ASP A 179 -5.30 -11.14 8.46
N ILE A 180 -4.58 -10.05 8.17
CA ILE A 180 -3.28 -10.16 7.47
C ILE A 180 -2.25 -10.85 8.35
N SER A 181 -2.30 -10.61 9.67
CA SER A 181 -1.33 -11.13 10.63
C SER A 181 -1.32 -12.68 10.65
N PRO A 182 -2.48 -13.36 10.79
CA PRO A 182 -2.54 -14.83 10.64
C PRO A 182 -2.12 -15.34 9.26
N LEU A 183 -2.50 -14.67 8.17
CA LEU A 183 -2.16 -15.11 6.81
C LEU A 183 -0.65 -15.15 6.62
N PHE A 184 0.02 -14.04 6.95
CA PHE A 184 1.47 -13.90 6.77
C PHE A 184 2.27 -14.74 7.76
N ALA A 185 1.72 -15.03 8.94
CA ALA A 185 2.38 -15.88 9.94
C ALA A 185 2.22 -17.39 9.69
N ARG A 186 1.10 -17.83 9.10
CA ARG A 186 0.74 -19.27 9.02
C ARG A 186 0.87 -19.86 7.63
N SER A 187 0.69 -19.07 6.57
CA SER A 187 0.56 -19.61 5.20
C SER A 187 1.32 -18.80 4.16
N ALA A 188 2.66 -18.88 4.20
CA ALA A 188 3.52 -18.32 3.15
C ALA A 188 3.13 -18.77 1.72
N PRO A 189 2.71 -20.03 1.45
CA PRO A 189 2.23 -20.41 0.12
C PRO A 189 0.98 -19.64 -0.35
N SER A 190 0.09 -19.25 0.57
CA SER A 190 -1.09 -18.46 0.22
C SER A 190 -0.72 -17.04 -0.13
N VAL A 191 0.21 -16.42 0.61
CA VAL A 191 0.77 -15.10 0.26
C VAL A 191 1.46 -15.15 -1.10
N LEU A 192 2.21 -16.22 -1.39
CA LEU A 192 2.83 -16.41 -2.71
C LEU A 192 1.78 -16.49 -3.83
N ARG A 193 0.70 -17.26 -3.66
CA ARG A 193 -0.38 -17.35 -4.68
C ARG A 193 -1.13 -16.03 -4.85
N GLN A 194 -1.42 -15.32 -3.77
CA GLN A 194 -2.27 -14.12 -3.80
C GLN A 194 -1.51 -12.85 -4.19
N TYR A 195 -0.27 -12.71 -3.76
CA TYR A 195 0.52 -11.49 -3.90
C TYR A 195 1.86 -11.71 -4.60
N GLY A 196 2.22 -12.95 -4.96
CA GLY A 196 3.47 -13.25 -5.64
C GLY A 196 4.72 -13.01 -4.78
N ALA A 197 4.58 -13.01 -3.45
CA ALA A 197 5.67 -12.65 -2.53
C ALA A 197 6.08 -13.82 -1.62
N HIS A 198 7.39 -13.99 -1.47
CA HIS A 198 7.98 -14.86 -0.45
C HIS A 198 8.06 -14.11 0.87
N VAL A 199 7.50 -14.72 1.91
CA VAL A 199 7.43 -14.14 3.26
C VAL A 199 7.80 -15.18 4.30
N MET A 200 8.22 -14.70 5.46
CA MET A 200 8.44 -15.50 6.66
C MET A 200 7.87 -14.77 7.87
N LYS A 201 7.77 -15.46 9.00
CA LYS A 201 7.43 -14.80 10.27
C LYS A 201 8.62 -13.95 10.74
N THR A 202 8.39 -12.65 10.93
CA THR A 202 9.35 -11.67 11.47
C THR A 202 8.66 -10.78 12.52
N ASP A 203 9.43 -9.97 13.25
CA ASP A 203 8.85 -9.03 14.23
C ASP A 203 8.15 -7.83 13.55
N TYR A 204 8.60 -7.47 12.36
CA TYR A 204 8.01 -6.41 11.53
C TYR A 204 6.96 -6.92 10.54
N MET A 205 6.40 -8.11 10.77
CA MET A 205 5.48 -8.79 9.84
C MET A 205 4.28 -7.96 9.41
N LYS A 206 3.74 -7.10 10.30
CA LYS A 206 2.57 -6.25 10.01
C LYS A 206 2.88 -5.23 8.92
N GLU A 207 4.02 -4.55 9.03
CA GLU A 207 4.45 -3.60 8.01
C GLU A 207 4.90 -4.31 6.72
N MET A 208 5.58 -5.46 6.83
CA MET A 208 5.89 -6.30 5.67
C MET A 208 4.62 -6.68 4.90
N ALA A 209 3.56 -7.05 5.61
CA ALA A 209 2.29 -7.40 4.98
C ALA A 209 1.67 -6.23 4.22
N ALA A 210 1.61 -5.04 4.83
CA ALA A 210 1.16 -3.82 4.14
C ALA A 210 2.00 -3.54 2.88
N ARG A 211 3.34 -3.64 2.98
CA ARG A 211 4.25 -3.40 1.86
C ARG A 211 4.12 -4.44 0.73
N VAL A 212 3.83 -5.70 1.05
CA VAL A 212 3.56 -6.75 0.06
C VAL A 212 2.25 -6.46 -0.69
N VAL A 213 1.19 -6.07 0.01
CA VAL A 213 -0.09 -5.69 -0.61
C VAL A 213 0.09 -4.46 -1.52
N ILE A 214 0.81 -3.43 -1.05
CA ILE A 214 1.11 -2.23 -1.85
C ILE A 214 1.90 -2.60 -3.10
N ALA A 215 2.90 -3.48 -3.00
CA ALA A 215 3.68 -3.90 -4.15
C ALA A 215 2.85 -4.66 -5.18
N ALA A 216 1.94 -5.53 -4.73
CA ALA A 216 0.99 -6.21 -5.62
C ALA A 216 0.06 -5.20 -6.31
N ALA A 217 -0.44 -4.21 -5.57
CA ALA A 217 -1.22 -3.11 -6.13
C ALA A 217 -0.43 -2.28 -7.17
N ALA A 218 0.83 -1.95 -6.89
CA ALA A 218 1.70 -1.21 -7.81
C ALA A 218 1.93 -1.97 -9.12
N ARG A 219 2.27 -3.27 -9.03
CA ARG A 219 2.42 -4.14 -10.21
C ARG A 219 1.12 -4.26 -11.00
N CYS A 220 -0.01 -4.40 -10.30
CA CYS A 220 -1.33 -4.47 -10.93
C CYS A 220 -1.65 -3.17 -11.70
N ALA A 221 -1.51 -2.01 -11.06
CA ALA A 221 -1.75 -0.70 -11.65
C ALA A 221 -0.86 -0.43 -12.87
N SER A 222 0.40 -0.88 -12.82
CA SER A 222 1.37 -0.65 -13.89
C SER A 222 0.99 -1.33 -15.20
N ARG A 223 0.27 -2.46 -15.15
CA ARG A 223 -0.29 -3.12 -16.34
C ARG A 223 -1.25 -2.21 -17.13
N TYR A 224 -1.84 -1.23 -16.47
CA TYR A 224 -2.76 -0.24 -17.04
C TYR A 224 -2.10 1.13 -17.28
N ASN A 225 -0.77 1.21 -17.32
CA ASN A 225 0.00 2.46 -17.39
C ASN A 225 -0.39 3.44 -16.27
N LYS A 226 -0.56 2.93 -15.04
CA LYS A 226 -0.88 3.72 -13.85
C LYS A 226 0.17 3.47 -12.77
N GLY A 227 0.59 4.52 -12.10
CA GLY A 227 1.35 4.46 -10.85
C GLY A 227 0.44 4.65 -9.64
N ILE A 228 0.98 4.33 -8.47
CA ILE A 228 0.37 4.55 -7.16
C ILE A 228 1.26 5.43 -6.27
N GLU A 229 0.62 6.31 -5.52
CA GLU A 229 1.15 7.06 -4.39
C GLU A 229 0.44 6.55 -3.13
N VAL A 230 1.18 6.14 -2.10
CA VAL A 230 0.59 5.74 -0.83
C VAL A 230 0.33 7.01 -0.02
N LEU A 231 -0.94 7.31 0.26
CA LEU A 231 -1.29 8.46 1.08
C LEU A 231 -1.04 8.17 2.56
N TYR A 232 -1.51 7.02 3.04
CA TYR A 232 -1.19 6.51 4.36
C TYR A 232 -1.59 5.04 4.50
N THR A 233 -1.02 4.37 5.50
CA THR A 233 -1.45 3.04 5.93
C THR A 233 -1.82 3.05 7.42
N VAL A 234 -2.88 2.33 7.79
CA VAL A 234 -3.31 2.14 9.18
C VAL A 234 -3.40 0.65 9.46
N CYS A 235 -2.81 0.21 10.56
CA CYS A 235 -3.10 -1.06 11.22
C CYS A 235 -3.88 -0.80 12.51
N SER A 236 -5.13 -1.28 12.59
CA SER A 236 -5.97 -1.19 13.79
C SER A 236 -6.68 -2.52 14.04
N ASN A 237 -6.48 -3.12 15.21
CA ASN A 237 -7.08 -4.42 15.57
C ASN A 237 -6.84 -5.54 14.52
N ASP A 238 -5.62 -5.59 13.94
CA ASP A 238 -5.22 -6.49 12.83
C ASP A 238 -5.93 -6.27 11.48
N TYR A 239 -6.72 -5.20 11.36
CA TYR A 239 -7.23 -4.72 10.07
C TYR A 239 -6.30 -3.66 9.50
N PHE A 240 -6.02 -3.79 8.20
CA PHE A 240 -5.19 -2.86 7.46
C PHE A 240 -6.07 -2.00 6.57
N LEU A 241 -5.90 -0.68 6.65
CA LEU A 241 -6.38 0.26 5.64
C LEU A 241 -5.16 0.79 4.89
N ILE A 242 -5.14 0.62 3.58
CA ILE A 242 -4.12 1.15 2.68
C ILE A 242 -4.83 2.13 1.75
N VAL A 243 -4.48 3.42 1.85
CA VAL A 243 -5.06 4.45 0.99
C VAL A 243 -4.08 4.84 -0.09
N LEU A 244 -4.48 4.65 -1.34
CA LEU A 244 -3.66 4.89 -2.53
C LEU A 244 -4.29 5.99 -3.39
N ARG A 245 -3.46 6.87 -3.94
CA ARG A 245 -3.81 7.75 -5.06
C ARG A 245 -3.20 7.23 -6.35
N VAL A 246 -3.94 7.28 -7.45
CA VAL A 246 -3.48 6.82 -8.77
C VAL A 246 -2.94 7.96 -9.63
N GLY A 247 -1.81 7.72 -10.28
CA GLY A 247 -1.22 8.61 -11.29
C GLY A 247 -1.27 7.94 -12.66
N ARG A 248 -1.90 8.58 -13.65
CA ARG A 248 -2.00 8.02 -15.02
C ARG A 248 -0.76 8.34 -15.84
N GLY A 249 -0.33 7.38 -16.64
CA GLY A 249 0.77 7.49 -17.59
C GLY A 249 1.98 6.62 -17.24
N GLN A 250 2.75 6.25 -18.26
CA GLN A 250 3.93 5.40 -18.16
C GLN A 250 4.95 5.94 -17.15
N LYS A 251 5.16 7.27 -17.10
CA LYS A 251 6.06 7.90 -16.13
C LYS A 251 5.68 7.54 -14.69
N HIS A 252 4.40 7.63 -14.34
CA HIS A 252 3.93 7.28 -13.00
C HIS A 252 4.06 5.78 -12.73
N ALA A 253 3.74 4.93 -13.72
CA ALA A 253 3.90 3.48 -13.61
C ALA A 253 5.36 3.08 -13.31
N ASN A 254 6.32 3.63 -14.07
CA ASN A 254 7.74 3.35 -13.89
C ASN A 254 8.26 3.82 -12.53
N ILE A 255 7.87 5.03 -12.08
CA ILE A 255 8.23 5.52 -10.74
C ILE A 255 7.72 4.58 -9.65
N SER A 256 6.48 4.09 -9.77
CA SER A 256 5.92 3.15 -8.80
C SER A 256 6.60 1.78 -8.85
N LEU A 257 6.94 1.26 -10.03
CA LEU A 257 7.65 -0.02 -10.15
C LEU A 257 9.07 0.04 -9.58
N ASN A 258 9.78 1.17 -9.72
CA ASN A 258 11.10 1.34 -9.10
C ASN A 258 11.04 1.26 -7.56
N LYS A 259 9.86 1.50 -6.96
CA LYS A 259 9.62 1.34 -5.52
C LYS A 259 9.21 -0.09 -5.11
N VAL A 260 9.16 -1.04 -6.05
CA VAL A 260 8.95 -2.47 -5.77
C VAL A 260 10.32 -3.16 -5.76
N SER A 261 10.72 -3.73 -4.63
CA SER A 261 12.03 -4.38 -4.49
C SER A 261 11.95 -5.62 -3.61
N TYR A 262 12.99 -6.44 -3.66
CA TYR A 262 13.21 -7.55 -2.74
C TYR A 262 13.93 -7.06 -1.49
N LEU A 263 13.66 -7.70 -0.35
CA LEU A 263 14.28 -7.40 0.93
C LEU A 263 15.22 -8.54 1.30
N LEU A 264 16.47 -8.22 1.55
CA LEU A 264 17.39 -9.16 2.19
C LEU A 264 17.17 -9.09 3.70
N HIS A 265 16.95 -10.24 4.34
CA HIS A 265 16.66 -10.35 5.77
C HIS A 265 17.62 -11.31 6.46
N CYS A 266 18.15 -10.90 7.62
CA CYS A 266 18.95 -11.74 8.50
C CYS A 266 18.07 -12.54 9.46
N GLN A 267 18.03 -13.87 9.33
CA GLN A 267 17.28 -14.79 10.20
C GLN A 267 17.80 -14.84 11.64
N MET A 268 18.99 -14.29 11.92
CA MET A 268 19.60 -14.32 13.26
C MET A 268 19.27 -13.09 14.10
N CYS A 269 19.36 -11.90 13.51
CA CYS A 269 19.17 -10.62 14.21
C CYS A 269 18.05 -9.75 13.65
N GLU A 270 17.36 -10.21 12.59
CA GLU A 270 16.35 -9.46 11.84
C GLU A 270 16.82 -8.13 11.21
N GLU A 271 18.14 -7.95 11.06
CA GLU A 271 18.71 -6.90 10.22
C GLU A 271 18.26 -7.09 8.77
N ARG A 272 18.01 -5.98 8.06
CA ARG A 272 17.32 -6.06 6.78
C ARG A 272 17.63 -4.86 5.90
N GLU A 273 17.84 -5.12 4.63
CA GLU A 273 18.18 -4.09 3.65
C GLU A 273 17.49 -4.39 2.32
N PHE A 274 17.00 -3.36 1.62
CA PHE A 274 16.42 -3.56 0.30
C PHE A 274 17.51 -3.83 -0.73
N TYR A 275 17.22 -4.70 -1.69
CA TYR A 275 18.12 -4.92 -2.82
C TYR A 275 18.35 -3.60 -3.57
N PRO A 276 19.61 -3.28 -3.95
CA PRO A 276 19.91 -2.11 -4.73
C PRO A 276 19.30 -2.22 -6.13
N GLU A 277 19.00 -1.07 -6.74
CA GLU A 277 18.48 -0.99 -8.10
C GLU A 277 19.61 -1.35 -9.09
N THR A 278 19.75 -2.63 -9.41
CA THR A 278 20.75 -3.14 -10.34
C THR A 278 20.12 -4.14 -11.30
N HIS A 279 20.58 -4.12 -12.55
CA HIS A 279 20.20 -5.11 -13.57
C HIS A 279 21.19 -6.28 -13.65
N THR A 280 22.27 -6.23 -12.88
CA THR A 280 23.32 -7.24 -12.84
C THR A 280 23.12 -8.17 -11.66
N PRO A 281 23.53 -9.45 -11.76
CA PRO A 281 23.59 -10.33 -10.59
C PRO A 281 24.46 -9.69 -9.51
N ILE A 282 23.99 -9.76 -8.28
CA ILE A 282 24.78 -9.30 -7.13
C ILE A 282 25.55 -10.47 -6.56
N GLU A 283 26.86 -10.38 -6.63
CA GLU A 283 27.77 -11.28 -5.93
C GLU A 283 27.76 -10.94 -4.43
N GLU A 284 27.75 -11.96 -3.58
CA GLU A 284 27.77 -11.83 -2.12
C GLU A 284 26.70 -10.86 -1.54
N PRO A 285 25.39 -11.09 -1.77
CA PRO A 285 24.32 -10.19 -1.32
C PRO A 285 24.34 -9.91 0.19
N TYR A 286 24.89 -10.84 0.98
CA TYR A 286 25.07 -10.70 2.42
C TYR A 286 25.85 -9.46 2.85
N ARG A 287 26.73 -8.89 2.00
CA ARG A 287 27.48 -7.67 2.31
C ARG A 287 26.61 -6.43 2.47
N PHE A 288 25.36 -6.45 2.01
CA PHE A 288 24.43 -5.34 2.21
C PHE A 288 23.82 -5.30 3.61
N LEU A 289 23.86 -6.41 4.34
CA LEU A 289 23.42 -6.43 5.73
C LEU A 289 24.52 -5.82 6.59
N GLN A 290 24.16 -4.85 7.42
CA GLN A 290 25.10 -4.17 8.32
C GLN A 290 25.48 -5.01 9.55
N CYS A 291 24.92 -6.22 9.67
CA CYS A 291 25.24 -7.15 10.74
C CYS A 291 26.38 -8.10 10.35
N ASP A 292 27.14 -8.51 11.35
CA ASP A 292 28.24 -9.47 11.31
C ASP A 292 27.81 -10.93 11.56
N CYS A 293 26.50 -11.20 11.59
CA CYS A 293 25.95 -12.55 11.81
C CYS A 293 26.45 -13.59 10.79
N TYR A 294 26.73 -13.17 9.57
CA TYR A 294 27.27 -14.04 8.52
C TYR A 294 28.66 -14.61 8.87
N ALA A 295 29.52 -13.82 9.54
CA ALA A 295 30.84 -14.28 9.97
C ALA A 295 30.73 -15.35 11.08
N ASN A 296 29.75 -15.21 11.96
CA ASN A 296 29.54 -16.12 13.09
C ASN A 296 28.81 -17.41 12.70
N THR A 297 27.94 -17.36 11.68
CA THR A 297 27.14 -18.52 11.23
C THR A 297 27.02 -18.54 9.70
N PRO A 298 28.06 -18.99 8.97
CA PRO A 298 28.05 -18.99 7.50
C PRO A 298 26.93 -19.89 6.93
N GLY A 299 26.25 -19.41 5.88
CA GLY A 299 25.30 -20.21 5.09
C GLY A 299 23.90 -20.42 5.69
N LYS A 300 23.55 -19.80 6.82
CA LYS A 300 22.22 -19.94 7.46
C LYS A 300 21.56 -18.61 7.85
N THR A 301 22.07 -17.48 7.37
CA THR A 301 21.71 -16.17 7.93
C THR A 301 20.78 -15.35 7.05
N GLY A 302 20.83 -15.45 5.73
CA GLY A 302 20.23 -14.46 4.83
C GLY A 302 19.15 -15.06 3.96
N MET A 303 17.97 -14.43 3.97
CA MET A 303 16.86 -14.83 3.13
C MET A 303 16.33 -13.65 2.33
N VAL A 304 16.01 -13.90 1.07
CA VAL A 304 15.38 -12.93 0.19
C VAL A 304 13.86 -13.03 0.35
N LEU A 305 13.25 -11.92 0.74
CA LEU A 305 11.80 -11.76 0.92
C LEU A 305 11.24 -10.81 -0.13
N GLY A 306 9.92 -10.84 -0.33
CA GLY A 306 9.21 -9.96 -1.25
C GLY A 306 8.86 -10.62 -2.60
N PRO A 307 8.57 -9.84 -3.64
CA PRO A 307 8.77 -8.39 -3.72
C PRO A 307 7.80 -7.60 -2.84
N MET A 308 8.26 -6.48 -2.30
CA MET A 308 7.48 -5.59 -1.44
C MET A 308 7.79 -4.12 -1.73
N TRP A 309 6.96 -3.22 -1.23
CA TRP A 309 7.08 -1.79 -1.44
C TRP A 309 8.19 -1.22 -0.54
N LYS A 310 9.25 -0.67 -1.14
CA LYS A 310 10.33 0.04 -0.44
C LYS A 310 10.07 1.54 -0.30
N GLY A 311 9.07 2.06 -1.01
CA GLY A 311 8.69 3.46 -0.90
C GLY A 311 8.07 3.82 0.44
N GLU A 312 7.72 5.09 0.57
CA GLU A 312 6.99 5.61 1.73
C GLU A 312 5.59 5.04 1.81
N ILE A 313 5.10 4.91 3.03
CA ILE A 313 3.75 4.44 3.36
C ILE A 313 2.91 5.54 4.04
N PHE A 314 3.46 6.75 4.15
CA PHE A 314 2.84 7.92 4.76
C PHE A 314 3.17 9.17 3.95
N ASN A 315 2.16 9.90 3.52
CA ASN A 315 2.29 11.25 2.99
C ASN A 315 2.00 12.23 4.14
N GLY A 316 3.06 12.87 4.65
CA GLY A 316 2.97 13.77 5.79
C GLY A 316 2.07 14.98 5.57
N GLU A 317 2.10 15.58 4.38
CA GLU A 317 1.21 16.71 4.03
C GLU A 317 -0.26 16.29 4.05
N PHE A 318 -0.57 15.10 3.54
CA PHE A 318 -1.92 14.57 3.53
C PHE A 318 -2.39 14.25 4.96
N LEU A 319 -1.54 13.61 5.76
CA LEU A 319 -1.81 13.30 7.17
C LEU A 319 -2.02 14.56 8.02
N GLN A 320 -1.26 15.62 7.77
CA GLN A 320 -1.47 16.90 8.43
C GLN A 320 -2.86 17.47 8.12
N ARG A 321 -3.26 17.50 6.85
CA ARG A 321 -4.60 17.96 6.42
C ARG A 321 -5.72 17.10 7.01
N MET A 322 -5.51 15.79 7.11
CA MET A 322 -6.44 14.87 7.80
C MET A 322 -6.56 15.23 9.28
N LEU A 323 -5.44 15.46 9.97
CA LEU A 323 -5.46 15.83 11.39
C LEU A 323 -6.18 17.17 11.61
N GLU A 324 -5.98 18.17 10.76
CA GLU A 324 -6.69 19.44 10.79
C GLU A 324 -8.20 19.25 10.56
N THR A 325 -8.57 18.54 9.48
CA THR A 325 -9.98 18.26 9.15
C THR A 325 -10.69 17.44 10.23
N SER A 326 -9.99 16.51 10.87
CA SER A 326 -10.54 15.71 11.98
C SER A 326 -10.92 16.56 13.20
N LYS A 327 -10.22 17.69 13.42
CA LYS A 327 -10.53 18.64 14.50
C LYS A 327 -11.76 19.46 14.17
N GLU A 328 -11.85 19.98 12.94
CA GLU A 328 -12.98 20.78 12.48
C GLU A 328 -14.31 20.00 12.52
N MET A 329 -14.29 18.74 12.06
CA MET A 329 -15.48 17.88 12.01
C MET A 329 -15.81 17.18 13.33
N SER A 330 -15.10 17.50 14.42
CA SER A 330 -15.29 16.89 15.74
C SER A 330 -15.27 15.36 15.73
N LEU A 331 -14.39 14.76 14.90
CA LEU A 331 -14.19 13.31 14.85
C LEU A 331 -13.64 12.75 16.17
N SER A 332 -13.67 11.44 16.33
CA SER A 332 -13.31 10.72 17.54
C SER A 332 -11.90 11.06 18.02
N GLN A 333 -11.71 11.05 19.34
CA GLN A 333 -10.39 11.25 19.93
C GLN A 333 -9.42 10.10 19.58
N GLY A 334 -9.96 8.90 19.32
CA GLY A 334 -9.18 7.75 18.87
C GLY A 334 -8.51 8.00 17.53
N LEU A 335 -9.28 8.45 16.52
CA LEU A 335 -8.73 8.80 15.21
C LEU A 335 -7.74 9.96 15.30
N LYS A 336 -8.03 11.01 16.08
CA LYS A 336 -7.11 12.15 16.26
C LYS A 336 -5.74 11.71 16.82
N ARG A 337 -5.74 10.81 17.81
CA ARG A 337 -4.51 10.23 18.37
C ARG A 337 -3.76 9.38 17.34
N LEU A 338 -4.49 8.57 16.58
CA LEU A 338 -3.91 7.75 15.51
C LEU A 338 -3.26 8.64 14.44
N LEU A 339 -3.97 9.64 13.90
CA LEU A 339 -3.44 10.55 12.90
C LEU A 339 -2.22 11.34 13.39
N ALA A 340 -2.20 11.75 14.66
CA ALA A 340 -1.04 12.39 15.26
C ALA A 340 0.18 11.45 15.31
N LEU A 341 -0.02 10.17 15.67
CA LEU A 341 1.03 9.16 15.65
C LEU A 341 1.53 8.88 14.23
N LEU A 342 0.63 8.75 13.24
CA LEU A 342 1.02 8.55 11.85
C LEU A 342 1.82 9.74 11.29
N LEU A 343 1.44 10.96 11.67
CA LEU A 343 2.16 12.17 11.26
C LEU A 343 3.57 12.20 11.88
N GLU A 344 3.71 11.82 13.16
CA GLU A 344 5.01 11.64 13.79
C GLU A 344 5.83 10.54 13.10
N GLU A 345 5.22 9.39 12.80
CA GLU A 345 5.85 8.28 12.06
C GLU A 345 6.30 8.68 10.67
N SER A 346 5.64 9.63 10.02
CA SER A 346 6.00 10.08 8.67
C SER A 346 7.30 10.89 8.62
N PHE A 347 7.85 11.30 9.78
CA PHE A 347 9.01 12.19 9.90
C PHE A 347 8.87 13.51 9.12
N PHE A 348 7.63 13.95 8.93
CA PHE A 348 7.29 15.17 8.20
C PHE A 348 7.72 16.45 8.91
N VAL A 349 7.82 16.44 10.25
CA VAL A 349 7.98 17.65 11.08
C VAL A 349 9.43 17.89 11.55
N ASP A 350 10.42 17.12 11.08
CA ASP A 350 11.82 17.33 11.49
C ASP A 350 12.62 18.16 10.48
N LEU A 351 12.30 19.46 10.44
CA LEU A 351 13.26 20.53 10.18
C LEU A 351 13.11 21.57 11.33
N HIS A 352 13.90 21.38 12.39
CA HIS A 352 14.15 22.36 13.46
C HIS A 352 12.92 22.84 14.26
N THR A 353 12.34 21.98 15.09
CA THR A 353 11.41 22.44 16.15
C THR A 353 11.89 22.09 17.56
N GLU A 354 13.15 22.42 17.88
CA GLU A 354 13.65 22.42 19.26
C GLU A 354 13.97 23.81 19.83
N SER A 355 13.89 24.91 19.06
CA SER A 355 14.34 26.23 19.56
C SER A 355 13.27 27.16 20.15
N LEU A 356 11.98 26.80 20.23
CA LEU A 356 10.94 27.74 20.72
C LEU A 356 10.00 27.22 21.82
N ARG A 357 10.35 26.10 22.48
CA ARG A 357 9.59 25.60 23.65
C ARG A 357 10.27 25.81 25.00
N GLN A 358 11.49 26.38 25.04
CA GLN A 358 12.18 26.69 26.30
C GLN A 358 12.37 28.19 26.60
N ASP A 359 11.93 29.11 25.73
CA ASP A 359 12.16 30.56 25.91
C ASP A 359 10.90 31.39 26.25
N LYS A 360 9.93 30.81 26.95
CA LYS A 360 8.80 31.56 27.54
C LYS A 360 8.74 31.61 29.07
N ASP A 361 9.71 31.00 29.75
CA ASP A 361 9.87 31.14 31.20
C ASP A 361 11.33 31.48 31.54
N LYS A 362 11.76 32.68 31.14
CA LYS A 362 12.81 33.51 31.79
C LYS A 362 13.16 34.72 30.91
N LYS A 363 12.32 35.76 30.96
CA LYS A 363 12.81 37.14 30.79
C LYS A 363 12.80 37.80 32.16
N GLY A 364 13.98 38.10 32.67
CA GLY A 364 14.18 38.92 33.85
C GLY A 364 15.65 39.31 33.99
N SER A 365 15.90 40.60 33.76
CA SER A 365 17.17 41.34 33.94
C SER A 365 18.27 41.07 32.91
N GLY A 366 18.75 42.15 32.28
CA GLY A 366 19.66 42.11 31.15
C GLY A 366 21.03 42.69 31.43
N GLN A 367 21.85 42.70 30.38
CA GLN A 367 22.86 43.72 30.09
C GLN A 367 23.38 43.46 28.68
N SER A 368 23.70 44.54 27.98
CA SER A 368 24.32 44.62 26.66
C SER A 368 25.69 43.91 26.61
N CYS A 369 26.04 43.29 25.48
CA CYS A 369 27.26 43.63 24.74
C CYS A 369 27.41 42.85 23.41
N GLU A 370 27.66 43.66 22.37
CA GLU A 370 28.57 43.51 21.24
C GLU A 370 28.67 42.22 20.39
N VAL A 371 28.49 42.49 19.09
CA VAL A 371 28.70 41.64 17.93
C VAL A 371 30.21 41.45 17.70
N SER A 372 30.65 40.21 17.43
CA SER A 372 31.83 39.98 16.62
C SER A 372 31.60 38.82 15.66
N GLU A 373 31.66 39.13 14.38
CA GLU A 373 31.68 38.21 13.25
C GLU A 373 32.98 37.39 13.28
N PHE A 374 32.90 36.08 13.05
CA PHE A 374 34.04 35.33 12.53
C PHE A 374 33.60 34.41 11.40
N SER A 375 33.99 34.82 10.19
CA SER A 375 33.90 34.10 8.94
C SER A 375 35.13 33.19 8.80
N SER A 376 34.92 31.91 8.49
CA SER A 376 35.94 31.14 7.76
C SER A 376 35.30 30.02 6.94
N LYS A 377 35.34 30.21 5.63
CA LYS A 377 35.12 29.20 4.58
C LYS A 377 36.31 28.21 4.52
N PRO A 378 36.15 27.06 3.84
CA PRO A 378 37.07 25.92 3.94
C PRO A 378 38.25 26.03 2.96
N GLU A 379 39.39 25.46 3.34
CA GLU A 379 40.52 25.22 2.44
C GLU A 379 40.53 23.77 1.94
N GLU A 380 40.46 23.63 0.62
CA GLU A 380 40.95 22.47 -0.12
C GLU A 380 42.48 22.46 -0.11
N SER A 381 43.10 21.29 0.04
CA SER A 381 44.42 21.06 -0.54
C SER A 381 44.57 19.63 -1.06
N PHE A 382 45.12 19.61 -2.26
CA PHE A 382 45.49 18.53 -3.17
C PHE A 382 46.48 17.53 -2.53
N LEU A 383 46.49 16.26 -3.00
CA LEU A 383 47.67 15.65 -3.64
C LEU A 383 47.37 14.26 -4.23
N LEU A 384 47.65 14.16 -5.53
CA LEU A 384 47.80 12.94 -6.32
C LEU A 384 49.12 12.23 -5.97
N ALA A 385 49.10 10.90 -5.91
CA ALA A 385 50.27 10.08 -6.22
C ALA A 385 49.84 8.75 -6.84
N SER A 386 50.15 8.61 -8.12
CA SER A 386 50.15 7.38 -8.91
C SER A 386 51.40 6.55 -8.61
N SER A 387 51.26 5.23 -8.49
CA SER A 387 52.35 4.30 -8.81
C SER A 387 51.81 2.94 -9.25
N SER A 388 52.03 2.64 -10.52
CA SER A 388 51.99 1.31 -11.12
C SER A 388 53.24 0.50 -10.76
N SER A 389 53.09 -0.78 -10.43
CA SER A 389 54.13 -1.79 -10.73
C SER A 389 53.55 -3.20 -10.68
N SER A 390 53.51 -3.81 -11.87
CA SER A 390 53.49 -5.25 -12.13
C SER A 390 54.72 -5.95 -11.55
N ASN A 391 54.57 -7.18 -11.03
CA ASN A 391 55.50 -8.28 -11.34
C ASN A 391 54.92 -9.65 -10.96
N ASN A 392 55.07 -10.57 -11.90
CA ASN A 392 54.83 -11.99 -11.82
C ASN A 392 55.78 -12.67 -10.82
N HIS A 393 55.31 -13.73 -10.14
CA HIS A 393 56.13 -14.94 -9.97
C HIS A 393 55.24 -16.18 -9.81
N ASN A 394 55.38 -17.09 -10.77
CA ASN A 394 54.97 -18.49 -10.69
C ASN A 394 55.89 -19.25 -9.72
N THR A 395 55.31 -20.13 -8.91
CA THR A 395 55.95 -21.39 -8.48
C THR A 395 54.86 -22.45 -8.23
N LEU A 396 54.87 -23.46 -9.09
CA LEU A 396 54.25 -24.78 -8.94
C LEU A 396 55.12 -25.63 -8.01
N ILE A 397 54.53 -26.35 -7.03
CA ILE A 397 54.86 -27.75 -6.65
C ILE A 397 53.62 -28.42 -6.03
N ASP A 398 52.94 -29.23 -6.85
CA ASP A 398 52.51 -30.63 -6.69
C ASP A 398 52.23 -31.29 -5.31
N ASN A 399 50.99 -31.82 -5.23
CA ASN A 399 50.60 -33.25 -5.17
C ASN A 399 49.94 -33.88 -3.90
N ASN A 400 48.86 -34.61 -4.24
CA ASN A 400 48.17 -35.75 -3.59
C ASN A 400 47.12 -35.39 -2.50
N ASN A 401 45.86 -35.88 -2.51
CA ASN A 401 45.31 -37.11 -3.08
C ASN A 401 43.74 -37.09 -3.24
N CYS A 402 43.25 -37.44 -4.45
CA CYS A 402 42.09 -38.28 -4.88
C CYS A 402 41.07 -38.81 -3.82
N LYS A 403 39.74 -39.02 -3.99
CA LYS A 403 38.74 -39.41 -5.06
C LYS A 403 37.33 -38.98 -4.56
N SER A 404 36.21 -38.84 -5.30
CA SER A 404 35.61 -39.70 -6.33
C SER A 404 34.47 -38.97 -7.10
N VAL A 405 34.17 -39.48 -8.29
CA VAL A 405 33.22 -39.03 -9.32
C VAL A 405 31.97 -39.93 -9.29
N VAL A 406 30.75 -39.37 -9.50
CA VAL A 406 29.63 -40.10 -10.13
C VAL A 406 28.76 -39.19 -11.05
N HIS A 407 28.81 -39.56 -12.34
CA HIS A 407 27.86 -39.52 -13.46
C HIS A 407 26.56 -38.70 -13.51
N ILE A 408 26.41 -37.99 -14.64
CA ILE A 408 25.17 -37.56 -15.28
C ILE A 408 24.92 -38.47 -16.50
N PRO A 409 23.71 -39.02 -16.73
CA PRO A 409 23.37 -39.61 -18.02
C PRO A 409 22.43 -38.71 -18.85
N LYS A 410 22.80 -38.53 -20.12
CA LYS A 410 21.89 -38.19 -21.24
C LYS A 410 21.83 -39.41 -22.14
N GLU A 411 20.65 -39.95 -22.41
CA GLU A 411 20.36 -40.71 -23.62
C GLU A 411 18.93 -40.43 -24.10
N ALA A 412 18.80 -40.34 -25.42
CA ALA A 412 17.55 -40.27 -26.16
C ALA A 412 17.62 -41.30 -27.28
N SER A 413 16.59 -42.14 -27.44
CA SER A 413 16.19 -42.72 -28.74
C SER A 413 14.89 -43.54 -28.62
N GLN A 414 13.92 -43.15 -29.47
CA GLN A 414 13.05 -43.97 -30.34
C GLN A 414 12.27 -45.19 -29.81
N PHE A 415 10.97 -45.25 -30.16
CA PHE A 415 10.18 -46.37 -30.76
C PHE A 415 8.68 -46.01 -30.61
N SER A 416 8.00 -45.54 -31.67
CA SER A 416 7.17 -46.25 -32.67
C SER A 416 5.77 -46.71 -32.19
N SER A 417 4.78 -46.31 -32.99
CA SER A 417 3.35 -46.63 -33.00
C SER A 417 2.98 -48.12 -33.16
N ALA A 418 1.86 -48.52 -32.57
CA ALA A 418 0.97 -49.55 -33.13
C ALA A 418 -0.49 -49.32 -32.69
N ASN A 419 -1.39 -49.44 -33.66
CA ASN A 419 -2.85 -49.37 -33.60
C ASN A 419 -3.48 -50.56 -32.87
N GLU A 420 -4.72 -50.40 -32.41
CA GLU A 420 -5.77 -51.43 -32.53
C GLU A 420 -7.17 -50.80 -32.56
N GLU A 421 -8.09 -51.52 -33.22
CA GLU A 421 -9.26 -51.05 -33.98
C GLU A 421 -10.62 -51.12 -33.24
N ARG A 422 -11.67 -50.68 -33.98
CA ARG A 422 -13.13 -50.99 -33.92
C ARG A 422 -14.00 -49.90 -33.28
N GLN A 423 -15.13 -49.43 -33.83
CA GLN A 423 -16.06 -50.01 -34.83
C GLN A 423 -17.06 -48.95 -35.38
N SER A 424 -17.36 -49.04 -36.69
CA SER A 424 -18.65 -48.85 -37.43
C SER A 424 -19.53 -47.59 -37.27
N GLU A 425 -19.72 -46.79 -38.34
CA GLU A 425 -20.86 -46.73 -39.32
C GLU A 425 -22.00 -45.79 -38.87
N SER A 426 -22.56 -44.83 -39.62
CA SER A 426 -23.03 -44.75 -41.02
C SER A 426 -23.27 -43.25 -41.37
N GLY A 427 -22.88 -42.70 -42.55
CA GLY A 427 -23.65 -42.57 -43.81
C GLY A 427 -24.52 -41.28 -43.82
N GLU A 428 -24.62 -40.40 -44.82
CA GLU A 428 -24.05 -40.16 -46.16
C GLU A 428 -24.45 -38.71 -46.62
N PRO A 429 -24.04 -38.18 -47.80
CA PRO A 429 -23.67 -36.76 -48.03
C PRO A 429 -24.52 -36.04 -49.12
N VAL A 430 -23.98 -34.93 -49.70
CA VAL A 430 -24.25 -34.27 -51.04
C VAL A 430 -24.62 -32.76 -50.87
N THR A 431 -24.06 -31.72 -51.51
CA THR A 431 -22.98 -31.48 -52.52
C THR A 431 -22.67 -29.97 -52.64
N SER A 432 -21.41 -29.64 -53.02
CA SER A 432 -20.94 -28.57 -53.95
C SER A 432 -21.39 -27.10 -53.78
N ASN A 433 -20.61 -26.04 -54.04
CA ASN A 433 -19.25 -25.85 -54.54
C ASN A 433 -18.82 -24.41 -54.20
N VAL A 434 -17.54 -24.26 -53.85
CA VAL A 434 -16.57 -23.21 -54.20
C VAL A 434 -17.10 -21.80 -54.53
N ASP A 435 -16.66 -20.81 -53.73
CA ASP A 435 -16.06 -19.58 -54.28
C ASP A 435 -14.90 -19.10 -53.39
N THR A 436 -13.76 -18.93 -54.04
CA THR A 436 -12.46 -18.45 -53.57
C THR A 436 -12.47 -16.95 -53.27
N ALA A 437 -11.93 -16.53 -52.12
CA ALA A 437 -11.30 -15.22 -51.98
C ALA A 437 -10.22 -15.22 -50.89
N THR A 438 -9.01 -14.90 -51.32
CA THR A 438 -7.78 -14.73 -50.56
C THR A 438 -7.83 -13.46 -49.69
N HIS A 439 -7.60 -13.60 -48.39
CA HIS A 439 -7.43 -12.45 -47.49
C HIS A 439 -5.99 -11.93 -47.55
N THR A 440 -5.79 -10.84 -48.29
CA THR A 440 -4.59 -9.99 -48.18
C THR A 440 -4.70 -9.05 -46.99
N SER A 441 -3.60 -8.96 -46.23
CA SER A 441 -3.38 -8.07 -45.10
C SER A 441 -3.48 -6.60 -45.48
N GLN A 442 -4.29 -5.82 -44.77
CA GLN A 442 -4.14 -4.37 -44.69
C GLN A 442 -4.29 -3.89 -43.24
N SER A 443 -3.19 -3.33 -42.76
CA SER A 443 -3.03 -2.59 -41.52
C SER A 443 -3.98 -1.40 -41.45
N LEU A 444 -4.94 -1.41 -40.53
CA LEU A 444 -5.70 -0.22 -40.15
C LEU A 444 -4.92 0.56 -39.10
N ILE A 445 -4.23 1.58 -39.59
CA ILE A 445 -3.57 2.65 -38.85
C ILE A 445 -4.63 3.36 -37.99
N LEU A 446 -4.53 3.24 -36.66
CA LEU A 446 -5.27 4.06 -35.70
C LEU A 446 -4.78 5.50 -35.80
N ALA A 447 -5.44 6.31 -36.63
CA ALA A 447 -5.22 7.74 -36.72
C ALA A 447 -5.57 8.42 -35.39
N SER A 448 -4.57 9.09 -34.82
CA SER A 448 -4.66 9.90 -33.61
C SER A 448 -5.37 11.22 -33.91
N GLY A 449 -6.71 11.22 -33.81
CA GLY A 449 -7.52 12.42 -33.90
C GLY A 449 -7.39 13.29 -32.64
N LYS A 450 -6.58 14.35 -32.72
CA LYS A 450 -6.65 15.50 -31.79
C LYS A 450 -8.01 16.19 -31.97
N ARG A 451 -8.94 16.02 -31.02
CA ARG A 451 -10.14 16.87 -30.95
C ARG A 451 -9.83 18.12 -30.12
N SER A 452 -9.86 19.28 -30.76
CA SER A 452 -9.94 20.58 -30.06
C SER A 452 -11.36 20.76 -29.53
N CYS A 453 -11.54 20.69 -28.21
CA CYS A 453 -12.79 21.08 -27.57
C CYS A 453 -12.79 22.61 -27.37
N GLY A 454 -13.85 23.28 -27.82
CA GLY A 454 -14.03 24.72 -27.76
C GLY A 454 -13.96 25.27 -26.33
N LYS A 455 -13.39 26.47 -26.20
CA LYS A 455 -13.31 27.20 -24.95
C LYS A 455 -14.71 27.67 -24.54
N LEU A 456 -15.28 27.07 -23.51
CA LEU A 456 -16.29 27.70 -22.66
C LEU A 456 -15.56 28.14 -21.40
N GLU A 457 -15.41 29.46 -21.23
CA GLU A 457 -14.74 30.08 -20.09
C GLU A 457 -15.65 30.05 -18.85
N GLY A 458 -15.61 28.93 -18.13
CA GLY A 458 -16.02 28.89 -16.71
C GLY A 458 -14.85 29.22 -15.79
N PRO A 459 -15.09 29.58 -14.52
CA PRO A 459 -14.04 29.93 -13.57
C PRO A 459 -13.01 28.78 -13.47
N GLN A 460 -11.77 29.05 -13.85
CA GLN A 460 -10.69 28.07 -13.86
C GLN A 460 -10.41 27.59 -12.43
N ALA A 461 -10.97 26.43 -12.07
CA ALA A 461 -10.49 25.67 -10.93
C ALA A 461 -9.00 25.39 -11.16
N LYS A 462 -8.13 25.98 -10.33
CA LYS A 462 -6.68 25.77 -10.42
C LYS A 462 -6.42 24.26 -10.39
N ARG A 463 -5.94 23.71 -11.51
CA ARG A 463 -5.62 22.29 -11.62
C ARG A 463 -4.56 21.94 -10.57
N ILE A 464 -4.96 21.24 -9.51
CA ILE A 464 -4.05 20.79 -8.47
C ILE A 464 -3.00 19.89 -9.12
N LYS A 465 -1.73 20.32 -9.04
CA LYS A 465 -0.59 19.51 -9.42
C LYS A 465 -0.18 18.71 -8.19
N TYR A 466 -0.41 17.40 -8.23
CA TYR A 466 0.15 16.47 -7.24
C TYR A 466 1.64 16.28 -7.57
N ASN A 467 2.52 16.49 -6.59
CA ASN A 467 3.96 16.34 -6.78
C ASN A 467 4.36 14.88 -6.58
N TRP A 468 4.50 14.14 -7.68
CA TRP A 468 4.87 12.72 -7.66
C TRP A 468 6.38 12.47 -7.45
N THR A 469 7.20 13.53 -7.49
CA THR A 469 8.66 13.46 -7.66
C THR A 469 9.48 13.98 -6.49
N GLN A 470 8.84 14.49 -5.43
CA GLN A 470 9.54 14.93 -4.22
C GLN A 470 8.74 14.53 -2.99
N LEU A 471 9.02 13.35 -2.45
CA LEU A 471 9.01 13.20 -1.00
C LEU A 471 10.45 12.86 -0.62
N GLY A 472 11.09 13.80 0.07
CA GLY A 472 12.45 13.62 0.59
C GLY A 472 12.45 12.53 1.68
N SER A 473 13.58 11.83 1.83
CA SER A 473 13.85 10.76 2.82
C SER A 473 12.74 10.56 3.86
N GLY A 474 11.65 9.90 3.46
CA GLY A 474 10.57 9.58 4.35
C GLY A 474 11.02 8.60 5.43
N ALA A 475 10.07 8.23 6.28
CA ALA A 475 10.33 7.35 7.40
C ALA A 475 11.07 6.06 6.97
N PRO A 476 12.09 5.63 7.73
CA PRO A 476 12.84 4.41 7.45
C PRO A 476 11.87 3.23 7.41
N CYS A 477 12.18 2.25 6.59
CA CYS A 477 11.32 1.10 6.41
C CYS A 477 11.39 0.19 7.65
N PHE A 478 10.24 -0.35 8.04
CA PHE A 478 10.10 -1.25 9.19
C PHE A 478 10.38 -0.60 10.54
N TYR A 479 10.29 -1.42 11.58
CA TYR A 479 10.45 -1.03 12.97
C TYR A 479 11.17 -2.15 13.72
N TYR A 480 11.65 -1.84 14.92
CA TYR A 480 12.30 -2.77 15.84
C TYR A 480 11.40 -3.00 17.05
N ASN A 481 11.02 -4.25 17.33
CA ASN A 481 10.23 -4.60 18.51
C ASN A 481 11.15 -4.78 19.73
N LEU A 482 11.09 -3.87 20.69
CA LEU A 482 12.02 -3.83 21.81
C LEU A 482 11.92 -5.04 22.74
N HIS A 483 10.73 -5.63 22.89
CA HIS A 483 10.49 -6.76 23.80
C HIS A 483 11.00 -8.09 23.22
N ARG A 484 11.02 -8.22 21.90
CA ARG A 484 11.44 -9.45 21.22
C ARG A 484 12.91 -9.44 20.84
N MET A 485 13.48 -8.25 20.71
CA MET A 485 14.92 -8.10 20.56
C MET A 485 15.62 -8.72 21.77
N LYS A 486 16.51 -9.66 21.50
CA LYS A 486 17.37 -10.30 22.49
C LYS A 486 18.45 -9.32 22.93
N PHE A 487 18.08 -8.23 23.59
CA PHE A 487 19.06 -7.37 24.21
C PHE A 487 19.74 -8.16 25.34
N LYS A 488 21.08 -8.22 25.31
CA LYS A 488 21.87 -8.74 26.45
C LYS A 488 21.79 -7.82 27.67
N ALA A 489 21.15 -6.66 27.55
CA ALA A 489 20.95 -5.70 28.63
C ALA A 489 19.77 -6.12 29.53
N THR A 490 20.02 -6.14 30.83
CA THR A 490 19.11 -6.65 31.86
C THR A 490 17.87 -5.79 32.08
N GLN A 491 17.85 -4.52 31.64
CA GLN A 491 16.71 -3.60 31.72
C GLN A 491 16.61 -2.70 30.50
N LEU A 492 15.50 -2.80 29.75
CA LEU A 492 15.20 -1.93 28.61
C LEU A 492 14.45 -0.67 29.07
N PRO A 493 14.84 0.53 28.60
CA PRO A 493 14.07 1.75 28.86
C PRO A 493 12.67 1.67 28.22
N LYS A 494 11.70 2.38 28.80
CA LYS A 494 10.38 2.55 28.18
C LYS A 494 10.51 3.17 26.78
N SER A 495 9.62 2.79 25.87
CA SER A 495 9.68 3.22 24.45
C SER A 495 9.74 4.74 24.27
N ASP A 496 9.00 5.53 25.06
CA ASP A 496 9.07 7.00 25.00
C ASP A 496 10.45 7.54 25.33
N LYS A 497 11.08 7.00 26.39
CA LYS A 497 12.41 7.42 26.83
C LYS A 497 13.45 7.06 25.77
N LEU A 498 13.31 5.91 25.12
CA LEU A 498 14.23 5.49 24.07
C LEU A 498 14.08 6.33 22.79
N VAL A 499 12.85 6.67 22.38
CA VAL A 499 12.64 7.61 21.26
C VAL A 499 13.33 8.95 21.53
N LEU A 500 13.14 9.52 22.72
CA LEU A 500 13.80 10.78 23.10
C LEU A 500 15.34 10.65 23.13
N LEU A 501 15.84 9.53 23.64
CA LEU A 501 17.28 9.28 23.70
C LEU A 501 17.89 9.15 22.31
N LEU A 502 17.24 8.45 21.38
CA LEU A 502 17.66 8.33 19.98
C LEU A 502 17.67 9.71 19.30
N ARG A 503 16.61 10.50 19.50
CA ARG A 503 16.54 11.88 18.99
C ARG A 503 17.66 12.77 19.52
N LYS A 504 17.97 12.66 20.81
CA LYS A 504 19.09 13.40 21.44
C LYS A 504 20.46 13.04 20.82
N HIS A 505 20.61 11.83 20.30
CA HIS A 505 21.82 11.39 19.59
C HIS A 505 21.78 11.69 18.08
N GLY A 506 20.80 12.46 17.60
CA GLY A 506 20.69 12.88 16.20
C GLY A 506 19.96 11.90 15.28
N PHE A 507 19.41 10.80 15.81
CA PHE A 507 18.64 9.84 15.02
C PHE A 507 17.17 10.25 14.92
N LYS A 508 16.57 10.01 13.76
CA LYS A 508 15.11 10.12 13.60
C LYS A 508 14.50 8.90 14.25
N ALA A 509 13.63 9.09 15.24
CA ALA A 509 12.95 8.00 15.92
C ALA A 509 11.49 8.36 16.20
N SER A 510 10.59 7.37 16.15
CA SER A 510 9.21 7.49 16.61
C SER A 510 8.70 6.15 17.15
N ARG A 511 7.58 6.19 17.87
CA ARG A 511 6.75 4.99 18.05
C ARG A 511 6.14 4.58 16.72
N THR A 512 5.59 3.36 16.67
CA THR A 512 4.82 2.92 15.50
C THR A 512 3.45 2.38 15.87
N HIS A 513 2.45 2.69 15.05
CA HIS A 513 1.09 2.18 15.19
C HIS A 513 0.97 0.68 14.87
N PHE A 514 1.94 0.08 14.17
CA PHE A 514 1.93 -1.35 13.89
C PHE A 514 2.10 -2.19 15.16
N ASP A 515 2.88 -1.71 16.12
CA ASP A 515 3.20 -2.40 17.37
C ASP A 515 3.55 -1.40 18.49
N GLN A 516 2.78 -1.45 19.58
CA GLN A 516 2.94 -0.56 20.74
C GLN A 516 4.29 -0.66 21.45
N TYR A 517 5.01 -1.77 21.26
CA TYR A 517 6.32 -2.03 21.86
C TYR A 517 7.48 -1.77 20.90
N ALA A 518 7.18 -1.27 19.70
CA ALA A 518 8.18 -1.05 18.67
C ALA A 518 8.54 0.42 18.47
N ILE A 519 9.75 0.62 17.95
CA ILE A 519 10.28 1.92 17.55
C ILE A 519 10.70 1.86 16.10
N ARG A 520 10.36 2.90 15.36
CA ARG A 520 10.89 3.17 14.02
C ARG A 520 12.06 4.13 14.17
N THR A 521 13.21 3.80 13.59
CA THR A 521 14.41 4.66 13.64
C THR A 521 15.30 4.45 12.43
N ASN A 522 16.10 5.45 12.07
CA ASN A 522 17.18 5.31 11.08
C ASN A 522 18.50 4.86 11.72
N ALA A 523 18.54 4.71 13.05
CA ALA A 523 19.67 4.10 13.75
C ALA A 523 19.76 2.60 13.42
N THR A 524 20.97 2.13 13.23
CA THR A 524 21.27 0.70 13.10
C THR A 524 21.02 -0.02 14.41
N LEU A 525 20.87 -1.34 14.33
CA LEU A 525 20.72 -2.18 15.51
C LEU A 525 21.89 -1.97 16.50
N ASN A 526 23.12 -1.94 16.00
CA ASN A 526 24.34 -1.76 16.80
C ASN A 526 24.41 -0.38 17.47
N GLU A 527 24.06 0.70 16.78
CA GLU A 527 24.01 2.05 17.37
C GLU A 527 22.98 2.13 18.49
N MET A 528 21.78 1.57 18.27
CA MET A 528 20.74 1.48 19.29
C MET A 528 21.21 0.68 20.52
N TYR A 529 21.94 -0.42 20.31
CA TYR A 529 22.58 -1.18 21.40
C TYR A 529 23.54 -0.33 22.23
N GLN A 530 24.42 0.45 21.58
CA GLN A 530 25.38 1.30 22.29
C GLN A 530 24.66 2.41 23.09
N ILE A 531 23.67 3.05 22.49
CA ILE A 531 22.88 4.11 23.14
C ILE A 531 22.15 3.58 24.37
N ILE A 532 21.52 2.41 24.28
CA ILE A 532 20.85 1.77 25.42
C ILE A 532 21.88 1.43 26.51
N LYS A 533 23.05 0.90 26.15
CA LYS A 533 24.10 0.55 27.10
C LYS A 533 24.69 1.77 27.82
N THR A 534 24.74 2.92 27.17
CA THR A 534 25.21 4.18 27.81
C THR A 534 24.17 4.85 28.71
N ALA A 535 22.90 4.47 28.58
CA ALA A 535 21.79 5.10 29.31
C ALA A 535 21.27 4.30 30.52
N VAL A 536 21.71 3.04 30.64
CA VAL A 536 21.55 2.17 31.81
C VAL A 536 22.85 2.22 32.60
#